data_AF-A0AAD7Z8U2-F1
#
_entry.id   AF-A0AAD7Z8U2-F1
#
_cell.length_a   1.000
_cell.length_b   1.000
_cell.length_c   1.000
_cell.angle_alpha   90.00
_cell.angle_beta   90.00
_cell.angle_gamma   90.00
#
_symmetry.space_group_name_H-M   'P 1'
#
loop_
_entity.id
_entity.type
_entity.pdbx_description
1 polymer ?
#
loop_
_entity_poly.entity_id
_entity_poly.type
_entity_poly.pdbx_seq_one_letter_code
_entity_poly.pdbx_strand_id
1 'polypeptide(L)'
;MVSVMQPFMDVESSRSYIDELYSPDGEKCLEAIICLKNSVIGSNRQKGNVIAQGVVPRLLQLVSDNMMPVQIKIEATITLGSLAKGTEEHVKSLVDLGVVPVLINGLGTDEPKLIEACLRCLRTIFEYPCAPTNLICQDENLPLHLLSLIPHSVSNQVCVATILTAGCKTVDNQNLLCNQGAVPALAAMLCSPHYKVQMPSLRCLANMCFQNQKVSATVATSSFGGKSVPDLLVGLMARDKPSEMQMAAARCITYMHRAGAVSAEDPKILYRTLPCLVRLCKKDRPCEERVTAAETLAYLTEVDTELQRLASISNHLVPTLAELLRYQPEPSHTQSVQINPTQTAQRLEQEVKIAQDMKQAAFRAFASLGANDEDIRKKIIETDNLMDHIVSGLQDPSPRVRLAAVRCLHSLSRSVQQLRTTFQVL
;
A
#
# COMPACT_ATOMS: atom_id res chain seq x y z
N MET A 1 -16.16 -38.98 26.86
CA MET A 1 -14.92 -38.31 27.32
C MET A 1 -14.25 -37.72 26.12
N VAL A 2 -14.42 -36.41 25.94
CA VAL A 2 -13.81 -35.64 24.84
C VAL A 2 -12.38 -35.35 25.26
N SER A 3 -11.41 -35.88 24.51
CA SER A 3 -9.98 -35.62 24.76
C SER A 3 -9.69 -34.18 24.37
N VAL A 4 -9.31 -33.39 25.37
CA VAL A 4 -8.89 -31.99 25.22
C VAL A 4 -7.49 -32.00 24.63
N MET A 5 -7.36 -31.52 23.38
CA MET A 5 -6.06 -31.34 22.72
C MET A 5 -5.27 -30.24 23.45
N GLN A 6 -4.19 -30.63 24.14
CA GLN A 6 -3.29 -29.72 24.86
C GLN A 6 -2.44 -28.88 23.87
N PRO A 7 -2.28 -27.57 24.09
CA PRO A 7 -1.49 -26.69 23.23
C PRO A 7 -0.03 -26.58 23.70
N PHE A 8 0.63 -27.71 23.93
CA PHE A 8 2.07 -27.77 24.23
C PHE A 8 2.74 -28.79 23.30
N MET A 9 3.28 -28.32 22.19
CA MET A 9 4.29 -29.08 21.45
C MET A 9 5.56 -29.08 22.30
N ASP A 10 5.85 -30.25 22.87
CA ASP A 10 7.03 -30.52 23.69
C ASP A 10 8.31 -30.36 22.85
N VAL A 11 9.41 -29.90 23.46
CA VAL A 11 10.66 -29.57 22.76
C VAL A 11 11.25 -30.79 22.04
N GLU A 12 10.98 -32.00 22.51
CA GLU A 12 11.38 -33.26 21.86
C GLU A 12 10.63 -33.52 20.55
N SER A 13 9.35 -33.14 20.46
CA SER A 13 8.57 -33.25 19.21
C SER A 13 9.12 -32.34 18.10
N SER A 14 9.78 -31.23 18.49
CA SER A 14 10.33 -30.25 17.55
C SER A 14 11.61 -30.73 16.84
N ARG A 15 12.40 -31.60 17.46
CA ARG A 15 13.61 -32.16 16.83
C ARG A 15 13.27 -33.26 15.83
N SER A 16 12.26 -34.08 16.14
CA SER A 16 11.90 -35.24 15.34
C SER A 16 11.53 -34.90 13.89
N TYR A 17 10.75 -33.84 13.63
CA TYR A 17 10.43 -33.49 12.25
C TYR A 17 11.59 -32.78 11.52
N ILE A 18 12.50 -32.11 12.23
CA ILE A 18 13.64 -31.44 11.58
C ILE A 18 14.60 -32.46 10.99
N ASP A 19 14.88 -33.54 11.73
CA ASP A 19 15.73 -34.62 11.25
C ASP A 19 15.09 -35.33 10.04
N GLU A 20 13.77 -35.54 10.08
CA GLU A 20 13.02 -36.17 8.99
C GLU A 20 12.90 -35.31 7.71
N LEU A 21 13.19 -33.99 7.74
CA LEU A 21 13.35 -33.17 6.53
C LEU A 21 14.54 -33.60 5.66
N TYR A 22 15.50 -34.31 6.25
CA TYR A 22 16.68 -34.87 5.57
C TYR A 22 16.53 -36.36 5.26
N SER A 23 15.38 -36.94 5.59
CA SER A 23 15.08 -38.34 5.30
C SER A 23 15.14 -38.61 3.79
N PRO A 24 15.76 -39.72 3.34
CA PRO A 24 15.69 -40.13 1.94
C PRO A 24 14.29 -40.66 1.58
N ASP A 25 13.46 -40.95 2.57
CA ASP A 25 12.07 -41.35 2.41
C ASP A 25 11.19 -40.13 2.14
N GLY A 26 10.64 -40.07 0.92
CA GLY A 26 9.81 -38.95 0.48
C GLY A 26 8.52 -38.78 1.30
N GLU A 27 7.94 -39.85 1.84
CA GLU A 27 6.72 -39.75 2.66
C GLU A 27 7.05 -39.12 4.02
N LYS A 28 8.12 -39.58 4.68
CA LYS A 28 8.58 -38.98 5.94
C LYS A 28 8.99 -37.54 5.78
N CYS A 29 9.71 -37.22 4.69
CA CYS A 29 10.06 -35.84 4.38
C CYS A 29 8.80 -34.98 4.18
N LEU A 30 7.78 -35.49 3.49
CA LEU A 30 6.53 -34.76 3.26
C LEU A 30 5.77 -34.53 4.59
N GLU A 31 5.63 -35.55 5.42
CA GLU A 31 5.00 -35.45 6.74
C GLU A 31 5.74 -34.43 7.64
N ALA A 32 7.07 -34.45 7.61
CA ALA A 32 7.91 -33.51 8.32
C ALA A 32 7.67 -32.06 7.88
N ILE A 33 7.59 -31.79 6.57
CA ILE A 33 7.29 -30.44 6.04
C ILE A 33 5.90 -29.98 6.48
N ILE A 34 4.90 -30.88 6.43
CA ILE A 34 3.53 -30.55 6.85
C ILE A 34 3.49 -30.24 8.35
N CYS A 35 4.18 -31.03 9.18
CA CYS A 35 4.29 -30.80 10.62
C CYS A 35 4.97 -29.45 10.92
N LEU A 36 6.08 -29.17 10.24
CA LEU A 36 6.82 -27.90 10.31
C LEU A 36 5.92 -26.71 9.94
N LYS A 37 5.21 -26.78 8.81
CA LYS A 37 4.25 -25.75 8.39
C LYS A 37 3.23 -25.48 9.48
N ASN A 38 2.63 -26.53 10.03
CA ASN A 38 1.58 -26.40 11.05
C ASN A 38 2.12 -25.81 12.36
N SER A 39 3.37 -26.11 12.73
CA SER A 39 3.98 -25.59 13.96
C SER A 39 4.28 -24.08 13.91
N VAL A 40 4.48 -23.51 12.72
CA VAL A 40 4.80 -22.08 12.55
C VAL A 40 3.58 -21.19 12.31
N ILE A 41 2.41 -21.75 11.98
CA ILE A 41 1.18 -20.97 11.73
C ILE A 41 0.80 -20.20 13.00
N GLY A 42 0.49 -18.91 12.85
CA GLY A 42 0.03 -18.05 13.95
C GLY A 42 1.07 -17.68 15.01
N SER A 43 2.28 -18.27 15.00
CA SER A 43 3.31 -18.01 16.03
C SER A 43 4.58 -17.37 15.45
N ASN A 44 4.84 -16.10 15.76
CA ASN A 44 6.09 -15.44 15.36
C ASN A 44 7.31 -16.04 16.07
N ARG A 45 7.16 -16.47 17.33
CA ARG A 45 8.23 -17.16 18.06
C ARG A 45 8.69 -18.44 17.35
N GLN A 46 7.75 -19.27 16.89
CA GLN A 46 8.11 -20.51 16.20
C GLN A 46 8.71 -20.25 14.82
N LYS A 47 8.20 -19.25 14.07
CA LYS A 47 8.84 -18.81 12.81
C LYS A 47 10.31 -18.42 13.03
N GLY A 48 10.57 -17.59 14.04
CA GLY A 48 11.93 -17.16 14.40
C GLY A 48 12.84 -18.33 14.78
N ASN A 49 12.34 -19.26 15.61
CA ASN A 49 13.09 -20.46 15.99
C ASN A 49 13.47 -21.33 14.79
N VAL A 50 12.51 -21.61 13.90
CA VAL A 50 12.72 -22.43 12.69
C VAL A 50 13.75 -21.78 11.76
N ILE A 51 13.67 -20.46 11.59
CA ILE A 51 14.65 -19.71 10.78
C ILE A 51 16.05 -19.81 11.42
N ALA A 52 16.16 -19.60 12.73
CA ALA A 52 17.43 -19.66 13.46
C ALA A 52 18.05 -21.07 13.49
N GLN A 53 17.24 -22.12 13.40
CA GLN A 53 17.69 -23.51 13.31
C GLN A 53 18.23 -23.91 11.94
N GLY A 54 18.24 -23.01 10.94
CA GLY A 54 18.80 -23.30 9.62
C GLY A 54 17.93 -24.19 8.75
N VAL A 55 16.62 -24.24 9.01
CA VAL A 55 15.66 -25.04 8.23
C VAL A 55 15.44 -24.50 6.81
N VAL A 56 15.52 -23.17 6.65
CA VAL A 56 15.23 -22.48 5.38
C VAL A 56 16.12 -22.95 4.21
N PRO A 57 17.46 -23.06 4.35
CA PRO A 57 18.32 -23.65 3.32
C PRO A 57 17.85 -25.03 2.83
N ARG A 58 17.37 -25.90 3.72
CA ARG A 58 16.86 -27.21 3.34
C ARG A 58 15.56 -27.12 2.54
N LEU A 59 14.64 -26.25 2.95
CA LEU A 59 13.42 -25.99 2.17
C LEU A 59 13.76 -25.48 0.76
N LEU A 60 14.76 -24.60 0.62
CA LEU A 60 15.21 -24.11 -0.68
C LEU A 60 15.80 -25.20 -1.57
N GLN A 61 16.56 -26.14 -0.99
CA GLN A 61 17.06 -27.31 -1.71
C GLN A 61 15.90 -28.17 -2.23
N LEU A 62 14.90 -28.47 -1.38
CA LEU A 62 13.74 -29.26 -1.76
C LEU A 62 12.91 -28.61 -2.88
N VAL A 63 12.78 -27.28 -2.88
CA VAL A 63 12.08 -26.53 -3.94
C VAL A 63 12.89 -26.48 -5.24
N SER A 64 14.22 -26.42 -5.16
CA SER A 64 15.08 -26.28 -6.35
C SER A 64 15.39 -27.61 -7.02
N ASP A 65 15.29 -28.72 -6.31
CA ASP A 65 15.57 -30.05 -6.84
C ASP A 65 14.48 -30.49 -7.84
N ASN A 66 14.90 -30.83 -9.06
CA ASN A 66 14.02 -31.31 -10.12
C ASN A 66 13.64 -32.79 -9.96
N MET A 67 14.40 -33.55 -9.16
CA MET A 67 14.12 -34.95 -8.86
C MET A 67 13.12 -35.11 -7.71
N MET A 68 12.84 -34.03 -6.97
CA MET A 68 11.88 -34.09 -5.87
C MET A 68 10.43 -34.18 -6.37
N PRO A 69 9.59 -35.02 -5.74
CA PRO A 69 8.16 -35.07 -5.99
C PRO A 69 7.53 -33.68 -5.90
N VAL A 70 6.67 -33.37 -6.86
CA VAL A 70 6.00 -32.06 -6.96
C VAL A 70 5.27 -31.66 -5.67
N GLN A 71 4.68 -32.64 -4.96
CA GLN A 71 3.99 -32.41 -3.70
C GLN A 71 4.93 -31.89 -2.60
N ILE A 72 6.17 -32.39 -2.53
CA ILE A 72 7.21 -31.92 -1.59
C ILE A 72 7.60 -30.49 -1.94
N LYS A 73 7.80 -30.18 -3.23
CA LYS A 73 8.12 -28.82 -3.69
C LYS A 73 7.02 -27.82 -3.33
N ILE A 74 5.76 -28.21 -3.52
CA ILE A 74 4.58 -27.41 -3.17
C ILE A 74 4.54 -27.15 -1.67
N GLU A 75 4.61 -28.19 -0.83
CA GLU A 75 4.53 -28.03 0.63
C GLU A 75 5.73 -27.26 1.20
N ALA A 76 6.94 -27.46 0.66
CA ALA A 76 8.11 -26.68 1.03
C ALA A 76 7.93 -25.19 0.69
N THR A 77 7.39 -24.89 -0.49
CA THR A 77 7.07 -23.51 -0.91
C THR A 77 5.99 -22.87 -0.03
N ILE A 78 4.93 -23.62 0.32
CA ILE A 78 3.88 -23.15 1.25
C ILE A 78 4.45 -22.90 2.65
N THR A 79 5.40 -23.71 3.09
CA THR A 79 6.09 -23.55 4.37
C THR A 79 6.91 -22.26 4.38
N LEU A 80 7.68 -21.98 3.32
CA LEU A 80 8.37 -20.68 3.14
C LEU A 80 7.38 -19.51 3.19
N GLY A 81 6.23 -19.62 2.52
CA GLY A 81 5.15 -18.63 2.58
C GLY A 81 4.58 -18.43 3.98
N SER A 82 4.53 -19.49 4.80
CA SER A 82 4.10 -19.40 6.19
C SER A 82 5.12 -18.72 7.09
N LEU A 83 6.43 -18.92 6.84
CA LEU A 83 7.51 -18.20 7.49
C LEU A 83 7.50 -16.71 7.13
N ALA A 84 7.20 -16.38 5.86
CA ALA A 84 7.13 -15.00 5.38
C ALA A 84 5.96 -14.19 5.98
N LYS A 85 4.93 -14.84 6.54
CA LYS A 85 3.85 -14.19 7.31
C LYS A 85 4.27 -13.86 8.75
N GLY A 86 5.53 -13.47 8.92
CA GLY A 86 6.20 -13.20 10.19
C GLY A 86 6.35 -11.71 10.48
N THR A 87 7.40 -11.34 11.21
CA THR A 87 7.82 -9.93 11.37
C THR A 87 8.69 -9.51 10.19
N GLU A 88 9.01 -8.23 10.09
CA GLU A 88 9.92 -7.72 9.05
C GLU A 88 11.31 -8.37 9.14
N GLU A 89 11.80 -8.69 10.34
CA GLU A 89 13.06 -9.41 10.54
C GLU A 89 13.02 -10.83 9.98
N HIS A 90 11.89 -11.55 10.13
CA HIS A 90 11.75 -12.87 9.54
C HIS A 90 11.83 -12.79 8.01
N VAL A 91 11.12 -11.84 7.40
CA VAL A 91 11.13 -11.66 5.93
C VAL A 91 12.51 -11.24 5.46
N LYS A 92 13.19 -10.35 6.19
CA LYS A 92 14.56 -9.96 5.90
C LYS A 92 15.50 -11.17 5.89
N SER A 93 15.44 -12.03 6.91
CA SER A 93 16.23 -13.25 6.96
C SER A 93 15.94 -14.19 5.78
N LEU A 94 14.68 -14.33 5.37
CA LEU A 94 14.32 -15.12 4.19
C LEU A 94 14.90 -14.53 2.89
N VAL A 95 14.85 -13.21 2.74
CA VAL A 95 15.45 -12.51 1.60
C VAL A 95 16.97 -12.72 1.57
N ASP A 96 17.64 -12.53 2.72
CA ASP A 96 19.09 -12.67 2.87
C ASP A 96 19.56 -14.12 2.59
N LEU A 97 18.71 -15.12 2.85
CA LEU A 97 18.94 -16.54 2.53
C LEU A 97 18.66 -16.92 1.06
N GLY A 98 18.26 -15.97 0.21
CA GLY A 98 18.08 -16.21 -1.22
C GLY A 98 16.75 -16.87 -1.60
N VAL A 99 15.69 -16.69 -0.78
CA VAL A 99 14.36 -17.25 -1.08
C VAL A 99 13.76 -16.68 -2.38
N VAL A 100 13.91 -15.37 -2.63
CA VAL A 100 13.24 -14.71 -3.77
C VAL A 100 13.68 -15.26 -5.13
N PRO A 101 14.99 -15.41 -5.45
CA PRO A 101 15.42 -16.03 -6.70
C PRO A 101 14.90 -17.45 -6.92
N VAL A 102 14.86 -18.28 -5.87
CA VAL A 102 14.34 -19.66 -5.95
C VAL A 102 12.85 -19.66 -6.32
N LEU A 103 12.06 -18.77 -5.71
CA LEU A 103 10.64 -18.65 -6.01
C LEU A 103 10.38 -18.12 -7.41
N ILE A 104 11.18 -17.16 -7.90
CA ILE A 104 11.11 -16.66 -9.28
C ILE A 104 11.39 -17.79 -10.27
N ASN A 105 12.44 -18.59 -10.04
CA ASN A 105 12.74 -19.77 -10.87
C ASN A 105 11.58 -20.79 -10.84
N GLY A 106 10.95 -20.96 -9.67
CA GLY A 106 9.77 -21.82 -9.51
C GLY A 106 8.54 -21.37 -10.32
N LEU A 107 8.50 -20.14 -10.85
CA LEU A 107 7.44 -19.70 -11.75
C LEU A 107 7.59 -20.28 -13.17
N GLY A 108 8.75 -20.82 -13.53
CA GLY A 108 9.03 -21.41 -14.85
C GLY A 108 8.61 -22.87 -15.01
N THR A 109 7.94 -23.46 -14.02
CA THR A 109 7.47 -24.86 -14.07
C THR A 109 6.08 -24.95 -14.69
N ASP A 110 5.70 -26.09 -15.26
CA ASP A 110 4.34 -26.31 -15.78
C ASP A 110 3.29 -26.70 -14.72
N GLU A 111 3.68 -26.85 -13.45
CA GLU A 111 2.77 -27.25 -12.37
C GLU A 111 1.99 -26.04 -11.81
N PRO A 112 0.67 -25.93 -12.03
CA PRO A 112 -0.10 -24.75 -11.63
C PRO A 112 -0.13 -24.52 -10.12
N LYS A 113 -0.15 -25.60 -9.32
CA LYS A 113 -0.18 -25.49 -7.85
C LYS A 113 1.14 -24.96 -7.29
N LEU A 114 2.26 -25.33 -7.93
CA LEU A 114 3.59 -24.84 -7.53
C LEU A 114 3.77 -23.38 -7.93
N ILE A 115 3.37 -23.00 -9.15
CA ILE A 115 3.34 -21.59 -9.58
C ILE A 115 2.52 -20.76 -8.58
N GLU A 116 1.31 -21.19 -8.23
CA GLU A 116 0.47 -20.45 -7.31
C GLU A 116 1.11 -20.34 -5.91
N ALA A 117 1.74 -21.41 -5.41
CA ALA A 117 2.46 -21.37 -4.14
C ALA A 117 3.62 -20.36 -4.17
N CYS A 118 4.41 -20.34 -5.26
CA CYS A 118 5.49 -19.39 -5.49
C CYS A 118 4.97 -17.94 -5.53
N LEU A 119 3.93 -17.67 -6.33
CA LEU A 119 3.31 -16.34 -6.44
C LEU A 119 2.79 -15.84 -5.09
N ARG A 120 2.14 -16.71 -4.31
CA ARG A 120 1.61 -16.34 -2.99
C ARG A 120 2.73 -16.01 -2.01
N CYS A 121 3.82 -16.78 -2.02
CA CYS A 121 4.98 -16.51 -1.18
C CYS A 121 5.68 -15.21 -1.59
N LEU A 122 5.95 -15.03 -2.89
CA LEU A 122 6.51 -13.79 -3.46
C LEU A 122 5.66 -12.59 -3.08
N ARG A 123 4.33 -12.66 -3.29
CA ARG A 123 3.39 -11.60 -2.90
C ARG A 123 3.59 -11.20 -1.43
N THR A 124 3.61 -12.18 -0.51
CA THR A 124 3.80 -11.90 0.92
C THR A 124 5.15 -11.23 1.21
N ILE A 125 6.24 -11.67 0.57
CA ILE A 125 7.55 -11.04 0.74
C ILE A 125 7.52 -9.59 0.24
N PHE A 126 6.97 -9.34 -0.96
CA PHE A 126 6.90 -8.02 -1.60
C PHE A 126 5.94 -7.03 -0.93
N GLU A 127 5.17 -7.45 0.07
CA GLU A 127 4.40 -6.55 0.94
C GLU A 127 5.30 -5.82 1.97
N TYR A 128 6.54 -6.29 2.20
CA TYR A 128 7.49 -5.70 3.15
C TYR A 128 8.50 -4.74 2.49
N PRO A 129 8.95 -3.69 3.20
CA PRO A 129 9.96 -2.75 2.68
C PRO A 129 11.31 -3.37 2.34
N CYS A 130 11.70 -4.45 3.03
CA CYS A 130 12.97 -5.15 2.82
C CYS A 130 13.01 -6.02 1.54
N ALA A 131 11.90 -6.13 0.80
CA ALA A 131 11.84 -6.94 -0.40
C ALA A 131 12.74 -6.38 -1.52
N PRO A 132 13.45 -7.25 -2.27
CA PRO A 132 14.36 -6.83 -3.33
C PRO A 132 13.59 -6.46 -4.62
N THR A 133 12.94 -5.28 -4.63
CA THR A 133 12.08 -4.82 -5.73
C THR A 133 12.81 -4.68 -7.06
N ASN A 134 14.14 -4.50 -7.03
CA ASN A 134 14.99 -4.47 -8.21
C ASN A 134 14.95 -5.79 -8.99
N LEU A 135 14.81 -6.95 -8.34
CA LEU A 135 14.77 -8.25 -9.04
C LEU A 135 13.58 -8.37 -10.00
N ILE A 136 12.47 -7.67 -9.74
CA ILE A 136 11.28 -7.71 -10.60
C ILE A 136 11.56 -7.10 -11.98
N CYS A 137 12.36 -6.03 -12.03
CA CYS A 137 12.61 -5.28 -13.25
C CYS A 137 14.04 -5.45 -13.80
N GLN A 138 14.92 -6.18 -13.09
CA GLN A 138 16.25 -6.53 -13.59
C GLN A 138 16.19 -7.56 -14.72
N ASP A 139 15.28 -8.53 -14.63
CA ASP A 139 14.94 -9.41 -15.75
C ASP A 139 13.79 -8.79 -16.53
N GLU A 140 14.07 -8.31 -17.74
CA GLU A 140 13.07 -7.66 -18.60
C GLU A 140 11.91 -8.59 -19.01
N ASN A 141 12.12 -9.92 -18.94
CA ASN A 141 11.11 -10.92 -19.29
C ASN A 141 10.23 -11.32 -18.11
N LEU A 142 10.67 -11.10 -16.87
CA LEU A 142 9.92 -11.50 -15.69
C LEU A 142 8.56 -10.79 -15.59
N PRO A 143 8.42 -9.47 -15.83
CA PRO A 143 7.11 -8.82 -15.85
C PRO A 143 6.17 -9.42 -16.90
N LEU A 144 6.68 -9.72 -18.10
CA LEU A 144 5.90 -10.36 -19.15
C LEU A 144 5.42 -11.75 -18.73
N HIS A 145 6.30 -12.56 -18.13
CA HIS A 145 5.96 -13.87 -17.59
C HIS A 145 4.90 -13.76 -16.50
N LEU A 146 5.06 -12.85 -15.54
CA LEU A 146 4.06 -12.60 -14.49
C LEU A 146 2.70 -12.22 -15.07
N LEU A 147 2.66 -11.35 -16.08
CA LEU A 147 1.41 -10.97 -16.76
C LEU A 147 0.75 -12.18 -17.45
N SER A 148 1.54 -13.10 -18.01
CA SER A 148 1.03 -14.33 -18.63
C SER A 148 0.31 -15.24 -17.62
N LEU A 149 0.67 -15.15 -16.32
CA LEU A 149 0.07 -15.96 -15.25
C LEU A 149 -1.29 -15.43 -14.77
N ILE A 150 -1.68 -14.20 -15.13
CA ILE A 150 -2.94 -13.55 -14.72
C ILE A 150 -4.20 -14.35 -15.08
N PRO A 151 -4.35 -14.91 -16.30
CA PRO A 151 -5.59 -15.58 -16.70
C PRO A 151 -5.85 -16.91 -15.97
N HIS A 152 -4.86 -17.49 -15.31
CA HIS A 152 -4.94 -18.86 -14.78
C HIS A 152 -5.77 -19.00 -13.51
N SER A 153 -5.77 -17.99 -12.63
CA SER A 153 -6.59 -18.03 -11.41
C SER A 153 -6.78 -16.65 -10.81
N VAL A 154 -7.84 -16.49 -10.01
CA VAL A 154 -8.07 -15.28 -9.20
C VAL A 154 -6.93 -15.05 -8.20
N SER A 155 -6.29 -16.12 -7.72
CA SER A 155 -5.11 -16.05 -6.83
C SER A 155 -3.94 -15.39 -7.55
N ASN A 156 -3.69 -15.80 -8.81
CA ASN A 156 -2.62 -15.26 -9.64
C ASN A 156 -2.85 -13.78 -9.94
N GLN A 157 -4.08 -13.38 -10.30
CA GLN A 157 -4.45 -11.98 -10.52
C GLN A 157 -4.05 -11.09 -9.34
N VAL A 158 -4.40 -11.51 -8.12
CA VAL A 158 -4.09 -10.78 -6.88
C VAL A 158 -2.58 -10.71 -6.65
N CYS A 159 -1.88 -11.85 -6.78
CA CYS A 159 -0.45 -11.92 -6.50
C CYS A 159 0.37 -11.13 -7.50
N VAL A 160 0.12 -11.32 -8.81
CA VAL A 160 0.82 -10.62 -9.89
C VAL A 160 0.65 -9.11 -9.76
N ALA A 161 -0.57 -8.60 -9.61
CA ALA A 161 -0.80 -7.17 -9.47
C ALA A 161 -0.05 -6.56 -8.27
N THR A 162 0.00 -7.28 -7.15
CA THR A 162 0.72 -6.84 -5.94
C THR A 162 2.23 -6.84 -6.15
N ILE A 163 2.78 -7.90 -6.75
CA ILE A 163 4.22 -8.00 -7.07
C ILE A 163 4.63 -6.87 -8.03
N LEU A 164 3.89 -6.66 -9.13
CA LEU A 164 4.16 -5.59 -10.08
C LEU A 164 4.07 -4.20 -9.43
N THR A 165 3.11 -3.99 -8.52
CA THR A 165 3.00 -2.73 -7.74
C THR A 165 4.28 -2.46 -6.95
N ALA A 166 4.90 -3.49 -6.36
CA ALA A 166 6.15 -3.37 -5.60
C ALA A 166 7.36 -3.07 -6.51
N GLY A 167 7.40 -3.61 -7.73
CA GLY A 167 8.45 -3.30 -8.72
C GLY A 167 8.35 -1.89 -9.32
N CYS A 168 7.17 -1.28 -9.26
CA CYS A 168 6.85 0.00 -9.88
C CYS A 168 7.37 1.22 -9.08
N LYS A 169 8.71 1.39 -9.00
CA LYS A 169 9.38 2.42 -8.19
C LYS A 169 9.98 3.58 -8.98
N THR A 170 10.32 3.37 -10.24
CA THR A 170 10.98 4.36 -11.11
C THR A 170 10.20 4.55 -12.40
N VAL A 171 10.48 5.64 -13.11
CA VAL A 171 9.91 5.91 -14.44
C VAL A 171 10.25 4.79 -15.43
N ASP A 172 11.46 4.25 -15.37
CA ASP A 172 11.88 3.14 -16.23
C ASP A 172 11.11 1.85 -15.94
N ASN A 173 10.92 1.51 -14.66
CA ASN A 173 10.13 0.33 -14.28
C ASN A 173 8.67 0.49 -14.73
N GLN A 174 8.08 1.66 -14.54
CA GLN A 174 6.72 1.98 -15.03
C GLN A 174 6.61 1.81 -16.55
N ASN A 175 7.60 2.31 -17.30
CA ASN A 175 7.65 2.21 -18.75
C ASN A 175 7.82 0.76 -19.23
N LEU A 176 8.68 -0.03 -18.57
CA LEU A 176 8.86 -1.45 -18.84
C LEU A 176 7.53 -2.20 -18.67
N LEU A 177 6.86 -2.04 -17.53
CA LEU A 177 5.56 -2.67 -17.27
C LEU A 177 4.52 -2.28 -18.33
N CYS A 178 4.47 -1.00 -18.69
CA CYS A 178 3.58 -0.49 -19.71
C CYS A 178 3.85 -1.13 -21.08
N ASN A 179 5.12 -1.20 -21.49
CA ASN A 179 5.54 -1.81 -22.76
C ASN A 179 5.22 -3.31 -22.81
N GLN A 180 5.29 -4.02 -21.68
CA GLN A 180 4.98 -5.45 -21.57
C GLN A 180 3.48 -5.76 -21.49
N GLY A 181 2.61 -4.76 -21.61
CA GLY A 181 1.16 -4.97 -21.64
C GLY A 181 0.48 -5.00 -20.26
N ALA A 182 1.10 -4.43 -19.22
CA ALA A 182 0.46 -4.36 -17.90
C ALA A 182 -0.83 -3.52 -17.91
N VAL A 183 -0.87 -2.40 -18.65
CA VAL A 183 -2.05 -1.52 -18.69
C VAL A 183 -3.33 -2.24 -19.16
N PRO A 184 -3.37 -2.90 -20.33
CA PRO A 184 -4.57 -3.62 -20.75
C PRO A 184 -4.93 -4.79 -19.83
N ALA A 185 -3.93 -5.52 -19.28
CA ALA A 185 -4.19 -6.58 -18.32
C ALA A 185 -4.85 -6.05 -17.03
N LEU A 186 -4.31 -4.97 -16.46
CA LEU A 186 -4.87 -4.32 -15.27
C LEU A 186 -6.26 -3.74 -15.55
N ALA A 187 -6.48 -3.15 -16.73
CA ALA A 187 -7.80 -2.65 -17.15
C ALA A 187 -8.85 -3.76 -17.20
N ALA A 188 -8.49 -4.95 -17.69
CA ALA A 188 -9.37 -6.11 -17.66
C ALA A 188 -9.72 -6.53 -16.21
N MET A 189 -8.73 -6.53 -15.32
CA MET A 189 -8.91 -6.89 -13.91
C MET A 189 -9.76 -5.89 -13.13
N LEU A 190 -9.84 -4.62 -13.54
CA LEU A 190 -10.79 -3.64 -12.95
C LEU A 190 -12.25 -4.06 -13.15
N CYS A 191 -12.56 -4.82 -14.21
CA CYS A 191 -13.88 -5.35 -14.49
C CYS A 191 -14.16 -6.71 -13.80
N SER A 192 -13.23 -7.23 -13.00
CA SER A 192 -13.43 -8.47 -12.25
C SER A 192 -14.59 -8.33 -11.25
N PRO A 193 -15.43 -9.38 -11.04
CA PRO A 193 -16.46 -9.37 -10.00
C PRO A 193 -15.88 -9.40 -8.58
N HIS A 194 -14.57 -9.64 -8.44
CA HIS A 194 -13.92 -9.81 -7.15
C HIS A 194 -13.21 -8.54 -6.69
N TYR A 195 -13.71 -7.95 -5.60
CA TYR A 195 -13.06 -6.82 -4.90
C TYR A 195 -11.56 -7.05 -4.69
N LYS A 196 -11.18 -8.26 -4.26
CA LYS A 196 -9.79 -8.66 -4.00
C LYS A 196 -8.88 -8.56 -5.23
N VAL A 197 -9.42 -8.62 -6.45
CA VAL A 197 -8.69 -8.44 -7.71
C VAL A 197 -8.64 -6.96 -8.09
N GLN A 198 -9.77 -6.28 -7.98
CA GLN A 198 -9.89 -4.86 -8.36
C GLN A 198 -8.95 -3.97 -7.53
N MET A 199 -8.81 -4.23 -6.23
CA MET A 199 -8.00 -3.38 -5.35
C MET A 199 -6.49 -3.39 -5.67
N PRO A 200 -5.80 -4.53 -5.76
CA PRO A 200 -4.41 -4.57 -6.23
C PRO A 200 -4.26 -3.98 -7.64
N SER A 201 -5.25 -4.16 -8.52
CA SER A 201 -5.22 -3.59 -9.87
C SER A 201 -5.22 -2.06 -9.87
N LEU A 202 -6.09 -1.45 -9.04
CA LEU A 202 -6.13 0.00 -8.84
C LEU A 202 -4.82 0.54 -8.27
N ARG A 203 -4.26 -0.13 -7.26
CA ARG A 203 -2.97 0.27 -6.65
C ARG A 203 -1.82 0.20 -7.65
N CYS A 204 -1.77 -0.86 -8.46
CA CYS A 204 -0.77 -1.01 -9.52
C CYS A 204 -0.88 0.10 -10.56
N LEU A 205 -2.10 0.35 -11.08
CA LEU A 205 -2.33 1.45 -12.04
C LEU A 205 -1.98 2.81 -11.46
N ALA A 206 -2.31 3.09 -10.19
CA ALA A 206 -1.92 4.33 -9.54
C ALA A 206 -0.40 4.47 -9.50
N ASN A 207 0.33 3.46 -9.04
CA ASN A 207 1.80 3.50 -9.02
C ASN A 207 2.39 3.66 -10.42
N MET A 208 1.77 3.06 -11.44
CA MET A 208 2.18 3.19 -12.83
C MET A 208 2.02 4.61 -13.38
N CYS A 209 0.93 5.30 -13.03
CA CYS A 209 0.67 6.68 -13.48
C CYS A 209 1.45 7.74 -12.70
N PHE A 210 1.92 7.44 -11.49
CA PHE A 210 2.53 8.45 -10.61
C PHE A 210 3.77 9.09 -11.25
N GLN A 211 3.68 10.40 -11.53
CA GLN A 211 4.75 11.21 -12.13
C GLN A 211 5.28 10.69 -13.47
N ASN A 212 4.44 10.01 -14.25
CA ASN A 212 4.84 9.47 -15.56
C ASN A 212 3.84 9.82 -16.65
N GLN A 213 4.22 10.76 -17.50
CA GLN A 213 3.39 11.26 -18.61
C GLN A 213 3.09 10.17 -19.64
N LYS A 214 4.09 9.38 -20.04
CA LYS A 214 3.94 8.35 -21.08
C LYS A 214 2.91 7.30 -20.64
N VAL A 215 3.10 6.72 -19.46
CA VAL A 215 2.23 5.68 -18.93
C VAL A 215 0.83 6.23 -18.63
N SER A 216 0.75 7.44 -18.06
CA SER A 216 -0.54 8.10 -17.81
C SER A 216 -1.33 8.34 -19.10
N ALA A 217 -0.67 8.76 -20.19
CA ALA A 217 -1.31 8.92 -21.49
C ALA A 217 -1.84 7.58 -22.03
N THR A 218 -1.03 6.51 -21.94
CA THR A 218 -1.47 5.16 -22.34
C THR A 218 -2.68 4.69 -21.52
N VAL A 219 -2.68 4.89 -20.20
CA VAL A 219 -3.80 4.53 -19.33
C VAL A 219 -5.05 5.35 -19.69
N ALA A 220 -4.91 6.65 -19.94
CA ALA A 220 -6.04 7.53 -20.30
C ALA A 220 -6.73 7.10 -21.61
N THR A 221 -5.98 6.59 -22.59
CA THR A 221 -6.52 6.13 -23.88
C THR A 221 -6.88 4.65 -23.92
N SER A 222 -6.44 3.86 -22.95
CA SER A 222 -6.72 2.42 -22.89
C SER A 222 -8.20 2.17 -22.60
N SER A 223 -8.73 1.06 -23.10
CA SER A 223 -10.11 0.65 -22.88
C SER A 223 -10.22 -0.85 -22.69
N PHE A 224 -11.28 -1.28 -21.99
CA PHE A 224 -11.65 -2.69 -21.86
C PHE A 224 -13.17 -2.80 -21.78
N GLY A 225 -13.74 -3.80 -22.47
CA GLY A 225 -15.19 -4.00 -22.48
C GLY A 225 -15.98 -2.80 -23.00
N GLY A 226 -15.43 -2.06 -23.97
CA GLY A 226 -16.06 -0.88 -24.57
C GLY A 226 -16.05 0.39 -23.70
N LYS A 227 -15.37 0.38 -22.55
CA LYS A 227 -15.22 1.54 -21.67
C LYS A 227 -13.76 1.95 -21.56
N SER A 228 -13.48 3.25 -21.58
CA SER A 228 -12.14 3.77 -21.30
C SER A 228 -11.75 3.46 -19.85
N VAL A 229 -10.45 3.32 -19.55
CA VAL A 229 -10.00 3.14 -18.17
C VAL A 229 -10.45 4.31 -17.26
N PRO A 230 -10.38 5.59 -17.67
CA PRO A 230 -10.97 6.68 -16.90
C PRO A 230 -12.46 6.48 -16.56
N ASP A 231 -13.28 5.94 -17.48
CA ASP A 231 -14.69 5.65 -17.21
C ASP A 231 -14.87 4.50 -16.22
N LEU A 232 -14.03 3.45 -16.31
CA LEU A 232 -14.01 2.36 -15.33
C LEU A 232 -13.67 2.89 -13.94
N LEU A 233 -12.65 3.75 -13.83
CA LEU A 233 -12.24 4.38 -12.57
C LEU A 233 -13.37 5.22 -11.98
N VAL A 234 -14.08 6.01 -12.79
CA VAL A 234 -15.26 6.77 -12.33
C VAL A 234 -16.34 5.85 -11.74
N GLY A 235 -16.58 4.69 -12.35
CA GLY A 235 -17.50 3.69 -11.80
C GLY A 235 -17.05 3.13 -10.45
N LEU A 236 -15.74 2.94 -10.25
CA LEU A 236 -15.15 2.48 -8.99
C LEU A 236 -15.12 3.57 -7.90
N MET A 237 -15.40 4.83 -8.26
CA MET A 237 -15.57 5.95 -7.32
C MET A 237 -17.02 6.14 -6.85
N ALA A 238 -17.95 5.29 -7.28
CA ALA A 238 -19.35 5.38 -6.90
C ALA A 238 -19.57 5.19 -5.39
N ARG A 239 -20.64 5.78 -4.86
CA ARG A 239 -20.90 5.85 -3.40
C ARG A 239 -21.19 4.49 -2.76
N ASP A 240 -21.63 3.51 -3.54
CA ASP A 240 -21.87 2.12 -3.14
C ASP A 240 -20.57 1.30 -3.01
N LYS A 241 -19.42 1.86 -3.44
CA LYS A 241 -18.12 1.19 -3.33
C LYS A 241 -17.47 1.44 -1.97
N PRO A 242 -16.59 0.55 -1.48
CA PRO A 242 -15.79 0.81 -0.28
C PRO A 242 -14.93 2.08 -0.41
N SER A 243 -14.71 2.81 0.68
CA SER A 243 -13.87 4.03 0.70
C SER A 243 -12.49 3.80 0.07
N GLU A 244 -11.88 2.66 0.38
CA GLU A 244 -10.55 2.28 -0.12
C GLU A 244 -10.50 2.23 -1.66
N MET A 245 -11.54 1.67 -2.27
CA MET A 245 -11.68 1.59 -3.73
C MET A 245 -11.89 2.97 -4.35
N GLN A 246 -12.78 3.76 -3.74
CA GLN A 246 -13.03 5.14 -4.19
C GLN A 246 -11.74 5.97 -4.14
N MET A 247 -10.96 5.82 -3.08
CA MET A 247 -9.66 6.49 -2.89
C MET A 247 -8.64 6.08 -3.95
N ALA A 248 -8.45 4.77 -4.15
CA ALA A 248 -7.48 4.26 -5.11
C ALA A 248 -7.84 4.67 -6.55
N ALA A 249 -9.12 4.63 -6.92
CA ALA A 249 -9.59 5.09 -8.21
C ALA A 249 -9.43 6.61 -8.40
N ALA A 250 -9.73 7.41 -7.37
CA ALA A 250 -9.50 8.86 -7.37
C ALA A 250 -8.01 9.20 -7.57
N ARG A 251 -7.11 8.44 -6.93
CA ARG A 251 -5.65 8.60 -7.08
C ARG A 251 -5.19 8.33 -8.51
N CYS A 252 -5.71 7.30 -9.17
CA CYS A 252 -5.39 7.05 -10.58
C CYS A 252 -5.72 8.26 -11.48
N ILE A 253 -6.94 8.80 -11.37
CA ILE A 253 -7.36 9.98 -12.15
C ILE A 253 -6.50 11.20 -11.79
N THR A 254 -6.24 11.41 -10.49
CA THR A 254 -5.39 12.50 -10.01
C THR A 254 -3.98 12.43 -10.59
N TYR A 255 -3.39 11.24 -10.65
CA TYR A 255 -2.04 11.07 -11.19
C TYR A 255 -2.01 11.26 -12.70
N MET A 256 -3.01 10.77 -13.43
CA MET A 256 -3.13 11.04 -14.86
C MET A 256 -3.26 12.53 -15.15
N HIS A 257 -4.05 13.25 -14.35
CA HIS A 257 -4.14 14.70 -14.45
C HIS A 257 -2.79 15.38 -14.20
N ARG A 258 -2.13 15.04 -13.10
CA ARG A 258 -0.85 15.66 -12.71
C ARG A 258 0.30 15.33 -13.66
N ALA A 259 0.17 14.25 -14.42
CA ALA A 259 1.08 13.88 -15.50
C ALA A 259 0.69 14.48 -16.87
N GLY A 260 -0.39 15.28 -16.95
CA GLY A 260 -0.84 15.95 -18.17
C GLY A 260 -1.65 15.09 -19.13
N ALA A 261 -2.10 13.89 -18.72
CA ALA A 261 -2.88 12.98 -19.56
C ALA A 261 -4.39 13.25 -19.53
N VAL A 262 -4.90 13.91 -18.49
CA VAL A 262 -6.32 14.30 -18.36
C VAL A 262 -6.39 15.79 -17.99
N SER A 263 -7.15 16.58 -18.74
CA SER A 263 -7.33 18.01 -18.48
C SER A 263 -8.03 18.26 -17.15
N ALA A 264 -7.66 19.34 -16.45
CA ALA A 264 -8.38 19.79 -15.25
C ALA A 264 -9.88 20.04 -15.52
N GLU A 265 -10.21 20.45 -16.75
CA GLU A 265 -11.57 20.72 -17.22
C GLU A 265 -12.36 19.43 -17.53
N ASP A 266 -11.74 18.26 -17.46
CA ASP A 266 -12.43 17.00 -17.72
C ASP A 266 -13.54 16.79 -16.68
N PRO A 267 -14.81 16.51 -17.10
CA PRO A 267 -15.92 16.26 -16.20
C PRO A 267 -15.67 15.18 -15.15
N LYS A 268 -14.80 14.19 -15.45
CA LYS A 268 -14.40 13.14 -14.52
C LYS A 268 -13.59 13.72 -13.36
N ILE A 269 -12.79 14.75 -13.58
CA ILE A 269 -12.10 15.46 -12.51
C ILE A 269 -13.09 16.34 -11.74
N LEU A 270 -13.75 17.25 -12.45
CA LEU A 270 -14.59 18.31 -11.87
C LEU A 270 -15.77 17.75 -11.04
N TYR A 271 -16.48 16.76 -11.59
CA TYR A 271 -17.75 16.31 -11.04
C TYR A 271 -17.68 14.93 -10.37
N ARG A 272 -16.52 14.24 -10.44
CA ARG A 272 -16.34 12.93 -9.79
C ARG A 272 -15.13 12.92 -8.87
N THR A 273 -13.93 13.17 -9.38
CA THR A 273 -12.69 13.03 -8.59
C THR A 273 -12.59 14.04 -7.46
N LEU A 274 -12.73 15.32 -7.77
CA LEU A 274 -12.62 16.38 -6.78
C LEU A 274 -13.70 16.25 -5.68
N PRO A 275 -15.01 16.10 -5.99
CA PRO A 275 -16.04 15.93 -4.96
C PRO A 275 -15.89 14.64 -4.13
N CYS A 276 -15.35 13.57 -4.74
CA CYS A 276 -15.06 12.33 -4.02
C CYS A 276 -13.99 12.56 -2.94
N LEU A 277 -12.86 13.16 -3.30
CA LEU A 277 -11.77 13.44 -2.37
C LEU A 277 -12.19 14.39 -1.24
N VAL A 278 -12.93 15.46 -1.56
CA VAL A 278 -13.49 16.38 -0.57
C VAL A 278 -14.38 15.64 0.43
N ARG A 279 -15.25 14.74 -0.05
CA ARG A 279 -16.11 13.93 0.83
C ARG A 279 -15.31 12.97 1.71
N LEU A 280 -14.22 12.39 1.21
CA LEU A 280 -13.38 11.46 1.98
C LEU A 280 -12.52 12.16 3.05
N CYS A 281 -12.43 13.49 3.03
CA CYS A 281 -11.76 14.28 4.09
C CYS A 281 -12.61 14.46 5.36
N LYS A 282 -13.93 14.22 5.28
CA LYS A 282 -14.89 14.53 6.35
C LYS A 282 -14.62 13.76 7.65
N LYS A 283 -15.03 14.35 8.78
CA LYS A 283 -14.80 13.84 10.15
C LYS A 283 -15.41 12.45 10.42
N ASP A 284 -16.47 12.06 9.71
CA ASP A 284 -17.11 10.74 9.82
C ASP A 284 -16.24 9.60 9.26
N ARG A 285 -15.08 9.91 8.69
CA ARG A 285 -14.16 8.94 8.08
C ARG A 285 -13.01 8.57 9.03
N PRO A 286 -12.47 7.34 8.92
CA PRO A 286 -11.25 6.94 9.61
C PRO A 286 -10.09 7.91 9.34
N CYS A 287 -9.22 8.12 10.34
CA CYS A 287 -8.12 9.09 10.23
C CYS A 287 -7.21 8.81 9.02
N GLU A 288 -6.84 7.54 8.78
CA GLU A 288 -6.00 7.14 7.64
C GLU A 288 -6.63 7.47 6.28
N GLU A 289 -7.97 7.30 6.16
CA GLU A 289 -8.71 7.68 4.96
C GLU A 289 -8.66 9.19 4.76
N ARG A 290 -8.87 9.97 5.83
CA ARG A 290 -8.84 11.44 5.79
C ARG A 290 -7.47 11.98 5.41
N VAL A 291 -6.39 11.43 5.98
CA VAL A 291 -5.00 11.76 5.61
C VAL A 291 -4.81 11.53 4.11
N THR A 292 -5.11 10.33 3.64
CA THR A 292 -4.89 9.95 2.24
C THR A 292 -5.73 10.81 1.29
N ALA A 293 -6.96 11.16 1.69
CA ALA A 293 -7.86 12.02 0.93
C ALA A 293 -7.29 13.43 0.80
N ALA A 294 -6.87 14.03 1.91
CA ALA A 294 -6.32 15.38 1.96
C ALA A 294 -4.99 15.47 1.19
N GLU A 295 -4.12 14.47 1.28
CA GLU A 295 -2.88 14.43 0.49
C GLU A 295 -3.15 14.28 -1.01
N THR A 296 -4.09 13.42 -1.39
CA THR A 296 -4.46 13.24 -2.80
C THR A 296 -5.12 14.50 -3.36
N LEU A 297 -5.99 15.14 -2.57
CA LEU A 297 -6.62 16.41 -2.90
C LEU A 297 -5.57 17.51 -3.08
N ALA A 298 -4.62 17.62 -2.14
CA ALA A 298 -3.52 18.57 -2.22
C ALA A 298 -2.72 18.37 -3.51
N TYR A 299 -2.42 17.13 -3.87
CA TYR A 299 -1.71 16.82 -5.11
C TYR A 299 -2.53 17.15 -6.35
N LEU A 300 -3.85 16.88 -6.35
CA LEU A 300 -4.76 17.20 -7.44
C LEU A 300 -4.82 18.70 -7.74
N THR A 301 -4.96 19.53 -6.71
CA THR A 301 -5.18 20.98 -6.87
C THR A 301 -3.90 21.79 -7.01
N GLU A 302 -2.71 21.20 -6.84
CA GLU A 302 -1.44 21.94 -6.68
C GLU A 302 -1.11 22.88 -7.83
N VAL A 303 -1.45 22.51 -9.07
CA VAL A 303 -1.03 23.22 -10.28
C VAL A 303 -2.18 23.87 -11.04
N ASP A 304 -3.41 23.76 -10.55
CA ASP A 304 -4.59 24.22 -11.28
C ASP A 304 -5.45 25.17 -10.43
N THR A 305 -5.57 26.42 -10.88
CA THR A 305 -6.26 27.48 -10.13
C THR A 305 -7.77 27.25 -10.10
N GLU A 306 -8.35 26.66 -11.15
CA GLU A 306 -9.79 26.40 -11.19
C GLU A 306 -10.14 25.25 -10.25
N LEU A 307 -9.33 24.19 -10.21
CA LEU A 307 -9.51 23.12 -9.21
C LEU A 307 -9.35 23.64 -7.78
N GLN A 308 -8.41 24.56 -7.51
CA GLN A 308 -8.28 25.22 -6.20
C GLN A 308 -9.57 25.97 -5.83
N ARG A 309 -10.10 26.77 -6.76
CA ARG A 309 -11.36 27.51 -6.58
C ARG A 309 -12.52 26.56 -6.32
N LEU A 310 -12.76 25.59 -7.20
CA LEU A 310 -13.84 24.62 -7.06
C LEU A 310 -13.76 23.81 -5.77
N ALA A 311 -12.55 23.43 -5.34
CA ALA A 311 -12.35 22.76 -4.06
C ALA A 311 -12.77 23.67 -2.88
N SER A 312 -12.41 24.96 -2.96
CA SER A 312 -12.67 25.97 -1.91
C SER A 312 -14.13 26.45 -1.83
N ILE A 313 -14.92 26.29 -2.92
CA ILE A 313 -16.37 26.56 -2.95
C ILE A 313 -17.11 25.67 -1.94
N SER A 314 -16.59 24.47 -1.67
CA SER A 314 -17.12 23.67 -0.57
C SER A 314 -16.91 24.43 0.73
N ASN A 315 -17.98 25.05 1.25
CA ASN A 315 -17.95 25.83 2.49
C ASN A 315 -17.41 25.05 3.69
N HIS A 316 -17.35 23.73 3.59
CA HIS A 316 -16.90 22.85 4.65
C HIS A 316 -15.48 22.32 4.46
N LEU A 317 -14.84 22.46 3.28
CA LEU A 317 -13.51 21.86 3.07
C LEU A 317 -12.44 22.48 3.96
N VAL A 318 -12.31 23.81 3.95
CA VAL A 318 -11.31 24.53 4.78
C VAL A 318 -11.49 24.21 6.28
N PRO A 319 -12.70 24.30 6.86
CA PRO A 319 -12.94 23.83 8.23
C PRO A 319 -12.61 22.34 8.44
N THR A 320 -13.00 21.46 7.52
CA THR A 320 -12.73 20.01 7.60
C THR A 320 -11.23 19.70 7.64
N LEU A 321 -10.43 20.45 6.87
CA LEU A 321 -8.97 20.33 6.88
C LEU A 321 -8.37 20.90 8.17
N ALA A 322 -8.94 21.99 8.71
CA ALA A 322 -8.49 22.56 9.98
C ALA A 322 -8.72 21.60 11.17
N GLU A 323 -9.79 20.81 11.14
CA GLU A 323 -10.02 19.77 12.15
C GLU A 323 -8.93 18.70 12.19
N LEU A 324 -8.21 18.45 11.08
CA LEU A 324 -7.07 17.53 11.06
C LEU A 324 -5.92 18.05 11.93
N LEU A 325 -5.74 19.37 12.02
CA LEU A 325 -4.71 20.02 12.85
C LEU A 325 -5.04 19.93 14.34
N ARG A 326 -6.32 19.76 14.67
CA ARG A 326 -6.86 19.66 16.03
C ARG A 326 -7.01 18.22 16.51
N TYR A 327 -6.55 17.24 15.71
CA TYR A 327 -6.64 15.84 16.09
C TYR A 327 -5.94 15.62 17.44
N GLN A 328 -6.70 15.09 18.39
CA GLN A 328 -6.22 14.58 19.66
C GLN A 328 -6.52 13.07 19.69
N PRO A 329 -5.60 12.24 20.21
CA PRO A 329 -5.92 10.84 20.47
C PRO A 329 -7.12 10.80 21.43
N GLU A 330 -8.13 9.98 21.14
CA GLU A 330 -9.24 9.85 22.08
C GLU A 330 -8.73 9.28 23.40
N PRO A 331 -9.06 9.88 24.56
CA PRO A 331 -8.72 9.30 25.83
C PRO A 331 -9.49 7.99 25.97
N SER A 332 -8.78 6.87 25.89
CA SER A 332 -9.37 5.56 26.09
C SER A 332 -10.08 5.52 27.44
N HIS A 333 -11.35 5.09 27.46
CA HIS A 333 -11.99 4.57 28.67
C HIS A 333 -11.24 3.29 29.10
N THR A 334 -10.06 3.45 29.70
CA THR A 334 -9.33 2.35 30.33
C THR A 334 -9.98 2.03 31.66
N GLN A 335 -11.02 1.20 31.60
CA GLN A 335 -11.22 0.23 32.67
C GLN A 335 -10.02 -0.73 32.62
N SER A 336 -9.17 -0.62 33.63
CA SER A 336 -8.26 -1.65 34.16
C SER A 336 -8.19 -2.98 33.40
N VAL A 337 -7.43 -3.03 32.31
CA VAL A 337 -6.86 -4.28 31.80
C VAL A 337 -5.34 -4.11 31.90
N GLN A 338 -4.68 -5.10 32.51
CA GLN A 338 -3.22 -5.16 32.60
C GLN A 338 -2.66 -5.26 31.16
N ILE A 339 -2.38 -4.12 30.52
CA ILE A 339 -1.74 -4.07 29.20
C ILE A 339 -0.23 -4.09 29.40
N ASN A 340 0.47 -4.96 28.68
CA ASN A 340 1.93 -5.06 28.71
C ASN A 340 2.59 -3.71 28.32
N PRO A 341 3.69 -3.28 29.00
CA PRO A 341 4.35 -1.99 28.74
C PRO A 341 4.74 -1.78 27.28
N THR A 342 5.19 -2.83 26.59
CA THR A 342 5.60 -2.79 25.17
C THR A 342 4.43 -2.50 24.22
N GLN A 343 3.24 -3.03 24.52
CA GLN A 343 2.04 -2.79 23.69
C GLN A 343 1.51 -1.36 23.89
N THR A 344 1.63 -0.83 25.09
CA THR A 344 1.28 0.57 25.39
C THR A 344 2.21 1.54 24.64
N ALA A 345 3.51 1.27 24.62
CA ALA A 345 4.48 2.09 23.88
C ALA A 345 4.22 2.09 22.36
N GLN A 346 3.99 0.92 21.76
CA GLN A 346 3.69 0.80 20.32
C GLN A 346 2.40 1.53 19.92
N ARG A 347 1.37 1.49 20.78
CA ARG A 347 0.12 2.24 20.53
C ARG A 347 0.34 3.75 20.58
N LEU A 348 1.06 4.24 21.59
CA LEU A 348 1.41 5.65 21.71
C LEU A 348 2.21 6.13 20.49
N GLU A 349 3.19 5.36 20.03
CA GLU A 349 3.94 5.66 18.80
C GLU A 349 3.03 5.74 17.56
N GLN A 350 2.07 4.83 17.43
CA GLN A 350 1.11 4.83 16.32
C GLN A 350 0.17 6.04 16.38
N GLU A 351 -0.32 6.42 17.56
CA GLU A 351 -1.17 7.59 17.75
C GLU A 351 -0.42 8.89 17.42
N VAL A 352 0.83 9.02 17.88
CA VAL A 352 1.70 10.16 17.54
C VAL A 352 1.93 10.22 16.03
N LYS A 353 2.16 9.09 15.38
CA LYS A 353 2.32 9.02 13.92
C LYS A 353 1.06 9.48 13.18
N ILE A 354 -0.12 9.00 13.59
CA ILE A 354 -1.39 9.44 12.98
C ILE A 354 -1.58 10.94 13.15
N ALA A 355 -1.30 11.49 14.34
CA ALA A 355 -1.40 12.94 14.57
C ALA A 355 -0.45 13.74 13.67
N GLN A 356 0.78 13.27 13.49
CA GLN A 356 1.75 13.89 12.58
C GLN A 356 1.29 13.80 11.12
N ASP A 357 0.79 12.65 10.69
CA ASP A 357 0.28 12.45 9.32
C ASP A 357 -0.94 13.34 9.03
N MET A 358 -1.85 13.51 10.00
CA MET A 358 -3.00 14.42 9.92
C MET A 358 -2.55 15.88 9.77
N LYS A 359 -1.59 16.34 10.59
CA LYS A 359 -1.04 17.70 10.47
C LYS A 359 -0.37 17.92 9.11
N GLN A 360 0.47 16.97 8.68
CA GLN A 360 1.17 17.04 7.40
C GLN A 360 0.18 17.16 6.24
N ALA A 361 -0.85 16.31 6.22
CA ALA A 361 -1.86 16.30 5.17
C ALA A 361 -2.64 17.61 5.10
N ALA A 362 -3.03 18.16 6.26
CA ALA A 362 -3.70 19.45 6.35
C ALA A 362 -2.84 20.60 5.80
N PHE A 363 -1.59 20.72 6.24
CA PHE A 363 -0.70 21.76 5.76
C PHE A 363 -0.42 21.66 4.26
N ARG A 364 -0.28 20.43 3.72
CA ARG A 364 -0.14 20.23 2.26
C ARG A 364 -1.38 20.69 1.51
N ALA A 365 -2.57 20.35 2.01
CA ALA A 365 -3.82 20.77 1.39
C ALA A 365 -3.99 22.29 1.43
N PHE A 366 -3.71 22.94 2.55
CA PHE A 366 -3.74 24.41 2.64
C PHE A 366 -2.70 25.08 1.73
N ALA A 367 -1.47 24.56 1.68
CA ALA A 367 -0.43 25.07 0.79
C ALA A 367 -0.87 25.03 -0.68
N SER A 368 -1.50 23.92 -1.09
CA SER A 368 -2.00 23.69 -2.43
C SER A 368 -3.19 24.60 -2.77
N LEU A 369 -4.20 24.66 -1.89
CA LEU A 369 -5.39 25.50 -2.08
C LEU A 369 -5.05 27.00 -2.12
N GLY A 370 -4.15 27.46 -1.25
CA GLY A 370 -3.74 28.88 -1.19
C GLY A 370 -2.70 29.29 -2.23
N ALA A 371 -2.26 28.38 -3.10
CA ALA A 371 -1.11 28.64 -3.97
C ALA A 371 -1.33 29.84 -4.90
N ASN A 372 -2.47 29.90 -5.61
CA ASN A 372 -2.64 30.86 -6.69
C ASN A 372 -3.78 31.86 -6.47
N ASP A 373 -4.63 31.68 -5.46
CA ASP A 373 -5.85 32.48 -5.28
C ASP A 373 -5.86 33.27 -3.95
N GLU A 374 -6.04 34.59 -4.03
CA GLU A 374 -6.01 35.51 -2.88
C GLU A 374 -7.20 35.32 -1.93
N ASP A 375 -8.40 35.09 -2.46
CA ASP A 375 -9.60 34.91 -1.65
C ASP A 375 -9.52 33.60 -0.86
N ILE A 376 -8.95 32.56 -1.47
CA ILE A 376 -8.68 31.29 -0.79
C ILE A 376 -7.63 31.49 0.32
N ARG A 377 -6.52 32.20 0.06
CA ARG A 377 -5.52 32.50 1.10
C ARG A 377 -6.13 33.24 2.28
N LYS A 378 -6.95 34.26 2.01
CA LYS A 378 -7.68 35.01 3.04
C LYS A 378 -8.55 34.09 3.89
N LYS A 379 -9.38 33.27 3.25
CA LYS A 379 -10.24 32.29 3.93
C LYS A 379 -9.44 31.30 4.80
N ILE A 380 -8.28 30.88 4.32
CA ILE A 380 -7.37 29.99 5.06
C ILE A 380 -6.79 30.73 6.27
N ILE A 381 -6.26 31.95 6.11
CA ILE A 381 -5.68 32.74 7.21
C ILE A 381 -6.72 33.07 8.29
N GLU A 382 -7.96 33.37 7.88
CA GLU A 382 -9.09 33.65 8.78
C GLU A 382 -9.63 32.39 9.48
N THR A 383 -9.12 31.20 9.16
CA THR A 383 -9.53 29.96 9.84
C THR A 383 -8.91 29.90 11.23
N ASP A 384 -9.77 29.85 12.25
CA ASP A 384 -9.40 29.92 13.67
C ASP A 384 -8.17 29.06 14.04
N ASN A 385 -7.17 29.73 14.62
CA ASN A 385 -5.91 29.19 15.15
C ASN A 385 -4.99 28.53 14.09
N LEU A 386 -5.23 28.73 12.80
CA LEU A 386 -4.36 28.14 11.78
C LEU A 386 -2.91 28.65 11.89
N MET A 387 -2.70 29.93 12.15
CA MET A 387 -1.36 30.50 12.28
C MET A 387 -0.60 29.91 13.48
N ASP A 388 -1.28 29.69 14.62
CA ASP A 388 -0.70 28.99 15.77
C ASP A 388 -0.31 27.56 15.43
N HIS A 389 -1.17 26.86 14.69
CA HIS A 389 -0.87 25.52 14.21
C HIS A 389 0.34 25.53 13.27
N ILE A 390 0.48 26.51 12.38
CA ILE A 390 1.67 26.65 11.51
C ILE A 390 2.92 26.87 12.36
N VAL A 391 2.92 27.80 13.32
CA VAL A 391 4.06 28.07 14.20
C VAL A 391 4.45 26.81 15.00
N SER A 392 3.47 26.12 15.58
CA SER A 392 3.68 24.83 16.23
C SER A 392 4.24 23.78 15.26
N GLY A 393 3.74 23.74 14.04
CA GLY A 393 4.19 22.84 12.97
C GLY A 393 5.64 23.09 12.55
N LEU A 394 6.13 24.33 12.60
CA LEU A 394 7.53 24.68 12.35
C LEU A 394 8.48 24.11 13.42
N GLN A 395 7.97 23.89 14.63
CA GLN A 395 8.71 23.35 15.77
C GLN A 395 8.44 21.84 16.00
N ASP A 396 7.60 21.21 15.17
CA ASP A 396 7.21 19.80 15.34
C ASP A 396 8.44 18.87 15.20
N PRO A 397 8.56 17.80 16.03
CA PRO A 397 9.69 16.86 15.94
C PRO A 397 9.79 16.16 14.58
N SER A 398 8.67 15.98 13.87
CA SER A 398 8.67 15.34 12.55
C SER A 398 9.17 16.30 11.45
N PRO A 399 10.24 15.96 10.71
CA PRO A 399 10.72 16.79 9.60
C PRO A 399 9.69 16.94 8.48
N ARG A 400 8.79 15.96 8.31
CA ARG A 400 7.76 16.01 7.28
C ARG A 400 6.67 17.03 7.61
N VAL A 401 6.30 17.13 8.89
CA VAL A 401 5.37 18.14 9.40
C VAL A 401 5.98 19.53 9.25
N ARG A 402 7.25 19.71 9.66
CA ARG A 402 7.96 21.00 9.48
C ARG A 402 8.00 21.44 8.03
N LEU A 403 8.35 20.55 7.11
CA LEU A 403 8.37 20.85 5.68
C LEU A 403 6.98 21.25 5.16
N ALA A 404 5.93 20.55 5.57
CA ALA A 404 4.56 20.87 5.17
C ALA A 404 4.12 22.23 5.73
N ALA A 405 4.43 22.53 6.99
CA ALA A 405 4.16 23.83 7.62
C ALA A 405 4.89 24.97 6.90
N VAL A 406 6.17 24.81 6.56
CA VAL A 406 6.94 25.79 5.78
C VAL A 406 6.30 26.04 4.42
N ARG A 407 5.90 24.99 3.70
CA ARG A 407 5.24 25.12 2.39
C ARG A 407 3.89 25.84 2.50
N CYS A 408 3.13 25.55 3.55
CA CYS A 408 1.88 26.24 3.85
C CYS A 408 2.14 27.73 4.10
N LEU A 409 3.08 28.06 5.00
CA LEU A 409 3.44 29.44 5.30
C LEU A 409 3.95 30.18 4.06
N HIS A 410 4.79 29.56 3.25
CA HIS A 410 5.27 30.13 2.00
C HIS A 410 4.12 30.45 1.03
N SER A 411 3.16 29.54 0.89
CA SER A 411 1.95 29.77 0.07
C SER A 411 1.16 30.98 0.58
N LEU A 412 0.90 31.05 1.89
CA LEU A 412 0.17 32.14 2.53
C LEU A 412 0.95 33.48 2.53
N SER A 413 2.29 33.44 2.51
CA SER A 413 3.15 34.62 2.54
C SER A 413 2.99 35.57 1.35
N ARG A 414 2.35 35.09 0.28
CA ARG A 414 1.97 35.90 -0.87
C ARG A 414 0.92 36.97 -0.50
N SER A 415 0.17 36.77 0.59
CA SER A 415 -0.79 37.74 1.18
C SER A 415 -0.18 38.52 2.35
N VAL A 416 0.94 39.21 2.12
CA VAL A 416 1.77 39.86 3.15
C VAL A 416 0.97 40.80 4.08
N GLN A 417 -0.01 41.53 3.56
CA GLN A 417 -0.81 42.47 4.37
C GLN A 417 -1.64 41.75 5.44
N GLN A 418 -2.22 40.61 5.10
CA GLN A 418 -3.05 39.81 6.02
C GLN A 418 -2.19 39.12 7.09
N LEU A 419 -1.01 38.61 6.71
CA LEU A 419 -0.13 37.98 7.69
C LEU A 419 0.44 38.98 8.71
N ARG A 420 0.74 40.21 8.29
CA ARG A 420 1.23 41.25 9.22
C ARG A 420 0.22 41.55 10.33
N THR A 421 -1.06 41.62 10.00
CA THR A 421 -2.11 41.83 11.01
C THR A 421 -2.24 40.66 11.96
N THR A 422 -2.08 39.42 11.47
CA THR A 422 -2.23 38.23 12.31
C THR A 422 -1.03 38.02 13.24
N PHE A 423 0.21 38.19 12.74
CA PHE A 423 1.42 38.05 13.56
C PHE A 423 1.65 39.17 14.57
N GLN A 424 0.97 40.31 14.45
CA GLN A 424 1.02 41.36 15.48
C GLN A 424 0.15 41.04 16.71
N VAL A 425 -0.77 40.07 16.57
CA VAL A 425 -1.74 39.67 17.60
C VAL A 425 -1.31 38.38 18.33
N LEU A 426 -0.37 37.63 17.76
CA LEU A 426 0.30 36.46 18.35
C LEU A 426 1.55 36.88 19.12
#